data_AF-A0A7S3KNN5-F1
#
_entry.id   AF-A0A7S3KNN5-F1
#
_cell.length_a   1.000
_cell.length_b   1.000
_cell.length_c   1.000
_cell.angle_alpha   90.00
_cell.angle_beta   90.00
_cell.angle_gamma   90.00
#
_symmetry.space_group_name_H-M   'P 1'
#
loop_
_entity.id
_entity.type
_entity.pdbx_description
1 polymer ?
#
loop_
_entity_poly.entity_id
_entity_poly.type
_entity_poly.pdbx_seq_one_letter_code
_entity_poly.pdbx_strand_id
1 'polypeptide(L)'
;MKWLDHWKKCNYYDSLYRNLVPDFDEDKPTEIGEISNESLLRAKEEFINDVDPNSYYNYILRRDLKMNYDYKPVDEDTWNFFHSRYGGTTVKRFYYKSYSFGADIEAKLKEFKIVVLPSAENWDISNVSKSMSIFSSKHDTFEAFLARIVENLNSDQYGYKLC
;
A
#
# COMPACT_ATOMS: atom_id res chain seq x y z
N MET A 1 -11.67 -6.02 2.95
CA MET A 1 -12.43 -6.99 3.77
C MET A 1 -13.46 -7.77 2.98
N LYS A 2 -14.24 -7.12 2.09
CA LYS A 2 -15.26 -7.78 1.24
C LYS A 2 -14.84 -9.12 0.61
N TRP A 3 -13.66 -9.16 -0.04
CA TRP A 3 -13.16 -10.39 -0.67
C TRP A 3 -12.93 -11.51 0.35
N LEU A 4 -12.30 -11.22 1.49
CA LEU A 4 -12.02 -12.22 2.53
C LEU A 4 -13.33 -12.75 3.14
N ASP A 5 -14.31 -11.88 3.37
CA ASP A 5 -15.61 -12.29 3.90
C ASP A 5 -16.38 -13.16 2.89
N HIS A 6 -16.30 -12.83 1.60
CA HIS A 6 -16.83 -13.65 0.51
C HIS A 6 -16.14 -15.02 0.45
N TRP A 7 -14.81 -15.05 0.52
CA TRP A 7 -14.02 -16.28 0.56
C TRP A 7 -14.41 -17.17 1.75
N LYS A 8 -14.54 -16.59 2.95
CA LYS A 8 -14.94 -17.32 4.17
C LYS A 8 -16.32 -17.95 4.02
N LYS A 9 -17.27 -17.19 3.46
CA LYS A 9 -18.59 -17.71 3.14
C LYS A 9 -18.45 -18.88 2.20
N CYS A 10 -17.84 -18.71 1.02
CA CYS A 10 -17.63 -19.75 -0.01
C CYS A 10 -17.01 -21.04 0.54
N ASN A 11 -16.07 -20.95 1.48
CA ASN A 11 -15.33 -22.09 2.02
C ASN A 11 -15.88 -22.64 3.36
N TYR A 12 -17.04 -22.18 3.81
CA TYR A 12 -17.64 -22.59 5.09
C TYR A 12 -16.69 -22.39 6.29
N TYR A 13 -15.83 -21.38 6.19
CA TYR A 13 -14.72 -21.17 7.13
C TYR A 13 -15.23 -21.09 8.57
N ASP A 14 -16.30 -20.33 8.82
CA ASP A 14 -16.84 -20.14 10.17
C ASP A 14 -17.45 -21.43 10.74
N SER A 15 -18.07 -22.27 9.92
CA SER A 15 -18.62 -23.57 10.35
C SER A 15 -17.49 -24.54 10.68
N LEU A 16 -16.50 -24.66 9.80
CA LEU A 16 -15.33 -25.51 9.99
C LEU A 16 -14.53 -25.09 11.22
N TYR A 17 -14.29 -23.78 11.39
CA TYR A 17 -13.58 -23.24 12.55
C TYR A 17 -14.30 -23.54 13.88
N ARG A 18 -15.63 -23.64 13.86
CA ARG A 18 -16.47 -23.97 15.03
C ARG A 18 -16.74 -25.46 15.19
N ASN A 19 -16.14 -26.33 14.36
CA ASN A 19 -16.43 -27.77 14.31
C ASN A 19 -17.91 -28.10 14.08
N LEU A 20 -18.60 -27.29 13.28
CA LEU A 20 -19.98 -27.51 12.87
C LEU A 20 -20.04 -28.14 11.48
N VAL A 21 -21.02 -29.02 11.26
CA VAL A 21 -21.31 -29.56 9.93
C VAL A 21 -21.78 -28.39 9.04
N PRO A 22 -21.11 -28.12 7.90
CA PRO A 22 -21.54 -27.07 7.00
C PRO A 22 -22.92 -27.37 6.40
N ASP A 23 -23.76 -26.34 6.30
CA ASP A 23 -25.00 -26.41 5.53
C ASP A 23 -24.66 -26.15 4.06
N PHE A 24 -24.71 -27.19 3.23
CA PHE A 24 -24.32 -27.12 1.83
C PHE A 24 -25.48 -26.58 1.00
N ASP A 25 -25.65 -25.26 1.04
CA ASP A 25 -26.62 -24.53 0.23
C ASP A 25 -26.20 -24.56 -1.26
N GLU A 26 -27.09 -25.05 -2.13
CA GLU A 26 -26.86 -25.15 -3.58
C GLU A 26 -26.83 -23.77 -4.27
N ASP A 27 -27.44 -22.73 -3.67
CA ASP A 27 -27.51 -21.37 -4.22
C ASP A 27 -26.29 -20.51 -3.84
N LYS A 28 -25.29 -21.12 -3.23
CA LYS A 28 -24.12 -20.41 -2.72
C LYS A 28 -23.21 -19.92 -3.85
N PRO A 29 -22.66 -18.69 -3.75
CA PRO A 29 -21.64 -18.23 -4.69
C PRO A 29 -20.45 -19.20 -4.70
N THR A 30 -20.12 -19.74 -5.86
CA THR A 30 -18.98 -20.63 -6.06
C THR A 30 -17.75 -19.88 -6.54
N GLU A 31 -17.95 -18.74 -7.21
CA GLU A 31 -16.87 -17.92 -7.74
C GLU A 31 -16.44 -16.84 -6.75
N ILE A 32 -15.18 -16.92 -6.34
CA ILE A 32 -14.56 -15.97 -5.40
C ILE A 32 -13.93 -14.79 -6.17
N GLY A 33 -13.42 -15.05 -7.38
CA GLY A 33 -12.69 -14.08 -8.19
C GLY A 33 -11.32 -13.70 -7.63
N GLU A 34 -10.63 -12.83 -8.36
CA GLU A 34 -9.30 -12.35 -7.96
C GLU A 34 -9.33 -11.39 -6.77
N ILE A 35 -8.20 -11.31 -6.06
CA ILE A 35 -8.04 -10.38 -4.93
C ILE A 35 -7.81 -8.95 -5.47
N SER A 36 -8.86 -8.15 -5.56
CA SER A 36 -8.74 -6.74 -5.92
C SER A 36 -8.52 -5.86 -4.68
N ASN A 37 -7.35 -5.21 -4.62
CA ASN A 37 -6.98 -4.23 -3.60
C ASN A 37 -6.99 -2.78 -4.11
N GLU A 38 -7.37 -2.54 -5.37
CA GLU A 38 -7.31 -1.21 -6.01
C GLU A 38 -8.09 -0.15 -5.24
N SER A 39 -9.28 -0.50 -4.74
CA SER A 39 -10.12 0.41 -3.94
C SER A 39 -9.49 0.87 -2.63
N LEU A 40 -8.44 0.17 -2.16
CA LEU A 40 -7.69 0.53 -0.96
C LEU A 40 -6.59 1.55 -1.23
N LEU A 41 -6.17 1.70 -2.49
CA LEU A 41 -5.00 2.48 -2.87
C LEU A 41 -5.39 3.92 -3.23
N ARG A 42 -4.46 4.84 -3.02
CA ARG A 42 -4.53 6.18 -3.61
C ARG A 42 -4.18 6.11 -5.09
N ALA A 43 -4.76 7.02 -5.87
CA ALA A 43 -4.40 7.17 -7.28
C ALA A 43 -2.92 7.57 -7.40
N LYS A 44 -2.20 6.93 -8.33
CA LYS A 44 -0.74 7.08 -8.47
C LYS A 44 -0.34 8.50 -8.87
N GLU A 45 -1.25 9.26 -9.47
CA GLU A 45 -1.06 10.62 -9.93
C GLU A 45 -1.07 11.64 -8.77
N GLU A 46 -1.47 11.22 -7.57
CA GLU A 46 -1.58 12.10 -6.40
C GLU A 46 -0.26 12.28 -5.63
N PHE A 47 0.79 11.51 -5.96
CA PHE A 47 2.07 11.50 -5.25
C PHE A 47 3.24 11.11 -6.16
N ILE A 48 4.46 11.32 -5.66
CA ILE A 48 5.70 10.91 -6.30
C ILE A 48 5.81 9.39 -6.16
N ASN A 49 5.77 8.67 -7.28
CA ASN A 49 6.00 7.23 -7.34
C ASN A 49 7.51 6.96 -7.38
N ASP A 50 7.91 5.84 -6.84
CA ASP A 50 9.24 5.29 -6.98
C ASP A 50 9.51 4.77 -8.38
N VAL A 51 10.72 5.02 -8.88
CA VAL A 51 11.24 4.53 -10.17
C VAL A 51 11.13 3.00 -10.27
N ASP A 52 11.38 2.26 -9.18
CA ASP A 52 11.13 0.82 -9.14
C ASP A 52 9.62 0.55 -9.07
N PRO A 53 9.00 -0.03 -10.13
CA PRO A 53 7.56 -0.32 -10.14
C PRO A 53 7.12 -1.31 -9.05
N ASN A 54 8.05 -2.11 -8.52
CA ASN A 54 7.79 -3.07 -7.46
C ASN A 54 7.98 -2.49 -6.05
N SER A 55 8.43 -1.24 -5.94
CA SER A 55 8.59 -0.58 -4.66
C SER A 55 7.25 -0.52 -3.92
N TYR A 56 7.27 -0.87 -2.64
CA TYR A 56 6.08 -0.79 -1.80
C TYR A 56 5.60 0.66 -1.55
N TYR A 57 6.46 1.65 -1.85
CA TYR A 57 6.11 3.07 -1.88
C TYR A 57 5.11 3.42 -2.99
N ASN A 58 4.95 2.57 -4.01
CA ASN A 58 3.97 2.76 -5.08
C ASN A 58 2.56 2.28 -4.73
N TYR A 59 2.39 1.65 -3.56
CA TYR A 59 1.13 1.06 -3.12
C TYR A 59 0.66 1.74 -1.84
N ILE A 60 0.23 3.00 -1.95
CA ILE A 60 -0.17 3.83 -0.81
C ILE A 60 -1.63 3.59 -0.44
N LEU A 61 -1.90 3.19 0.80
CA LEU A 61 -3.27 3.05 1.31
C LEU A 61 -3.93 4.42 1.46
N ARG A 62 -5.23 4.49 1.16
CA ARG A 62 -6.03 5.68 1.48
C ARG A 62 -6.04 5.97 2.97
N ARG A 63 -6.11 7.26 3.31
CA ARG A 63 -5.99 7.74 4.69
C ARG A 63 -7.16 7.34 5.58
N ASP A 64 -8.36 7.21 5.02
CA ASP A 64 -9.61 6.94 5.73
C ASP A 64 -9.81 5.48 6.15
N LEU A 65 -9.00 4.56 5.61
CA LEU A 65 -9.13 3.13 5.87
C LEU A 65 -8.70 2.75 7.28
N LYS A 66 -9.40 1.82 7.91
CA LYS A 66 -9.13 1.28 9.24
C LYS A 66 -8.72 -0.19 9.15
N MET A 67 -7.59 -0.51 9.78
CA MET A 67 -7.13 -1.89 9.89
C MET A 67 -8.16 -2.74 10.64
N ASN A 68 -8.33 -3.99 10.20
CA ASN A 68 -9.34 -4.96 10.64
C ASN A 68 -10.80 -4.63 10.30
N TYR A 69 -11.07 -3.47 9.69
CA TYR A 69 -12.41 -3.11 9.21
C TYR A 69 -12.45 -3.03 7.68
N ASP A 70 -11.51 -2.29 7.09
CA ASP A 70 -11.45 -2.11 5.63
C ASP A 70 -10.47 -3.07 4.98
N TYR A 71 -9.36 -3.37 5.68
CA TYR A 71 -8.33 -4.32 5.25
C TYR A 71 -7.83 -5.14 6.44
N LYS A 72 -7.29 -6.33 6.15
CA LYS A 72 -6.69 -7.21 7.15
C LYS A 72 -5.28 -7.59 6.70
N PRO A 73 -4.22 -7.24 7.46
CA PRO A 73 -2.90 -7.76 7.18
C PRO A 73 -2.87 -9.27 7.46
N VAL A 74 -2.13 -9.98 6.62
CA VAL A 74 -1.84 -11.40 6.79
C VAL A 74 -0.33 -11.59 6.66
N ASP A 75 0.19 -12.66 7.25
CA ASP A 75 1.58 -13.06 7.03
C ASP A 75 1.83 -13.49 5.57
N GLU A 76 3.10 -13.60 5.22
CA GLU A 76 3.55 -13.90 3.86
C GLU A 76 3.10 -15.29 3.39
N ASP A 77 3.10 -16.29 4.27
CA ASP A 77 2.66 -17.65 3.92
C ASP A 77 1.16 -17.69 3.60
N THR A 78 0.36 -17.04 4.44
CA THR A 78 -1.08 -16.88 4.23
C THR A 78 -1.36 -16.10 2.95
N TRP A 79 -0.62 -15.02 2.68
CA TRP A 79 -0.74 -14.29 1.42
C TRP A 79 -0.39 -15.16 0.22
N ASN A 80 0.72 -15.90 0.27
CA ASN A 80 1.17 -16.78 -0.82
C ASN A 80 0.16 -17.89 -1.11
N PHE A 81 -0.48 -18.45 -0.09
CA PHE A 81 -1.58 -19.39 -0.28
C PHE A 81 -2.74 -18.75 -1.06
N PHE A 82 -3.18 -17.54 -0.68
CA PHE A 82 -4.27 -16.87 -1.38
C PHE A 82 -3.87 -16.42 -2.78
N HIS A 83 -2.72 -15.80 -2.93
CA HIS A 83 -2.23 -15.27 -4.20
C HIS A 83 -1.94 -16.38 -5.22
N SER A 84 -1.38 -17.52 -4.80
CA SER A 84 -1.16 -18.65 -5.73
C SER A 84 -2.46 -19.23 -6.31
N ARG A 85 -3.58 -19.08 -5.59
CA ARG A 85 -4.88 -19.64 -5.98
C ARG A 85 -5.80 -18.62 -6.64
N TYR A 86 -5.75 -17.37 -6.23
CA TYR A 86 -6.69 -16.32 -6.65
C TYR A 86 -6.00 -15.11 -7.30
N GLY A 87 -4.67 -15.07 -7.37
CA GLY A 87 -3.93 -13.93 -7.89
C GLY A 87 -4.17 -12.63 -7.12
N GLY A 88 -4.07 -11.50 -7.82
CA GLY A 88 -4.42 -10.18 -7.31
C GLY A 88 -3.23 -9.29 -6.90
N THR A 89 -3.54 -8.04 -6.54
CA THR A 89 -2.52 -7.02 -6.26
C THR A 89 -1.96 -7.17 -4.85
N THR A 90 -0.64 -7.35 -4.74
CA THR A 90 0.05 -7.39 -3.44
C THR A 90 0.26 -5.98 -2.89
N VAL A 91 -0.11 -5.76 -1.62
CA VAL A 91 0.19 -4.52 -0.89
C VAL A 91 1.10 -4.85 0.29
N LYS A 92 2.42 -4.85 0.04
CA LYS A 92 3.43 -5.27 1.01
C LYS A 92 3.63 -4.23 2.12
N ARG A 93 3.76 -4.69 3.37
CA ARG A 93 4.09 -3.90 4.56
C ARG A 93 5.05 -4.66 5.46
N PHE A 94 5.77 -3.92 6.30
CA PHE A 94 6.79 -4.48 7.17
C PHE A 94 6.36 -4.45 8.63
N TYR A 95 6.71 -5.52 9.32
CA TYR A 95 6.59 -5.64 10.77
C TYR A 95 7.83 -5.04 11.42
N TYR A 96 7.61 -4.24 12.47
CA TYR A 96 8.68 -3.72 13.28
C TYR A 96 8.47 -4.15 14.73
N LYS A 97 9.54 -4.59 15.37
CA LYS A 97 9.51 -4.97 16.78
C LYS A 97 9.31 -3.69 17.61
N SER A 98 8.16 -3.56 18.29
CA SER A 98 7.98 -2.45 19.23
C SER A 98 8.65 -2.78 20.56
N TYR A 99 9.13 -1.74 21.25
CA TYR A 99 9.82 -1.89 22.54
C TYR A 99 8.91 -2.34 23.68
N SER A 100 7.59 -2.19 23.54
CA SER A 100 6.70 -2.25 24.70
C SER A 100 5.81 -3.49 24.73
N PHE A 101 5.06 -3.82 23.67
CA PHE A 101 4.00 -4.84 23.79
C PHE A 101 3.63 -5.54 22.47
N GLY A 102 4.62 -5.92 21.66
CA GLY A 102 4.42 -6.76 20.47
C GLY A 102 5.00 -6.19 19.19
N ALA A 103 4.80 -6.90 18.08
CA ALA A 103 5.13 -6.41 16.74
C ALA A 103 4.07 -5.39 16.29
N ASP A 104 4.51 -4.25 15.78
CA ASP A 104 3.65 -3.24 15.16
C ASP A 104 3.81 -3.31 13.65
N ILE A 105 2.69 -3.17 12.92
CA ILE A 105 2.71 -3.14 11.45
C ILE A 105 2.63 -1.69 11.03
N GLU A 106 3.65 -1.22 10.32
CA GLU A 106 3.55 0.08 9.67
C GLU A 106 2.66 -0.03 8.42
N ALA A 107 1.34 -0.04 8.62
CA ALA A 107 0.39 -0.20 7.52
C ALA A 107 0.27 1.07 6.66
N LYS A 108 0.46 2.25 7.28
CA LYS A 108 0.38 3.55 6.60
C LYS A 108 1.73 4.27 6.71
N LEU A 109 2.22 4.72 5.57
CA LEU A 109 3.45 5.49 5.47
C LEU A 109 3.19 6.96 5.83
N LYS A 110 4.24 7.63 6.29
CA LYS A 110 4.18 9.06 6.61
C LYS A 110 4.25 9.87 5.33
N GLU A 111 3.31 10.79 5.17
CA GLU A 111 3.28 11.71 4.04
C GLU A 111 4.12 12.95 4.31
N PHE A 112 4.96 13.31 3.35
CA PHE A 112 5.71 14.55 3.33
C PHE A 112 5.29 15.36 2.11
N LYS A 113 5.10 16.67 2.31
CA LYS A 113 4.87 17.62 1.23
C LYS A 113 6.21 18.20 0.82
N ILE A 114 6.55 18.05 -0.46
CA ILE A 114 7.78 18.57 -1.05
C ILE A 114 7.41 19.71 -1.98
N VAL A 115 8.21 20.76 -1.92
CA VAL A 115 8.19 21.86 -2.86
C VAL A 115 9.56 21.91 -3.52
N VAL A 116 9.59 21.87 -4.84
CA VAL A 116 10.82 22.05 -5.61
C VAL A 116 10.93 23.54 -5.91
N LEU A 117 12.04 24.13 -5.49
CA LEU A 117 12.31 25.55 -5.72
C LEU A 117 13.14 25.70 -7.01
N PRO A 118 12.89 26.74 -7.82
CA PRO A 118 13.77 27.07 -8.94
C PRO A 118 15.16 27.44 -8.42
N SER A 119 16.16 27.33 -9.31
CA SER A 119 17.51 27.81 -9.00
C SER A 119 17.47 29.31 -8.66
N ALA A 120 18.41 29.76 -7.83
CA ALA A 120 18.49 31.16 -7.41
C ALA A 120 18.58 32.15 -8.59
N GLU A 121 19.11 31.70 -9.73
CA GLU A 121 19.25 32.48 -10.95
C GLU A 121 17.91 32.68 -11.69
N ASN A 122 16.91 31.83 -11.44
CA ASN A 122 15.59 31.84 -12.07
C ASN A 122 14.46 31.99 -11.04
N TRP A 123 14.71 32.76 -9.97
CA TRP A 123 13.76 32.92 -8.87
C TRP A 123 12.52 33.72 -9.29
N ASP A 124 11.49 32.99 -9.70
CA ASP A 124 10.15 33.49 -9.93
C ASP A 124 9.16 32.67 -9.10
N ILE A 125 8.45 33.33 -8.19
CA ILE A 125 7.47 32.69 -7.30
C ILE A 125 6.32 32.05 -8.13
N SER A 126 6.02 32.59 -9.32
CA SER A 126 5.04 31.99 -10.21
C SER A 126 5.49 30.64 -10.80
N ASN A 127 6.80 30.36 -10.77
CA ASN A 127 7.41 29.10 -11.19
C ASN A 127 7.62 28.11 -10.03
N VAL A 128 7.23 28.45 -8.78
CA VAL A 128 7.30 27.50 -7.67
C VAL A 128 6.29 26.39 -7.92
N SER A 129 6.79 25.17 -8.13
CA SER A 129 5.99 24.00 -8.42
C SER A 129 4.90 23.78 -7.36
N LYS A 130 3.73 23.28 -7.78
CA LYS A 130 2.73 22.76 -6.85
C LYS A 130 3.37 21.76 -5.91
N SER A 131 3.03 21.83 -4.62
CA SER A 131 3.53 20.87 -3.64
C SER A 131 3.16 19.45 -4.04
N MET A 132 4.12 18.54 -4.03
CA MET A 132 3.92 17.12 -4.32
C MET A 132 3.97 16.32 -3.02
N SER A 133 3.22 15.23 -2.94
CA SER A 133 3.31 14.29 -1.83
C SER A 133 4.37 13.22 -2.13
N ILE A 134 5.19 12.88 -1.15
CA ILE A 134 5.97 11.64 -1.13
C ILE A 134 5.67 10.90 0.18
N PHE A 135 5.82 9.59 0.17
CA PHE A 135 5.61 8.75 1.35
C PHE A 135 6.92 8.15 1.82
N SER A 136 7.10 8.02 3.13
CA SER A 136 8.28 7.42 3.76
C SER A 136 7.87 6.51 4.91
N SER A 137 8.65 5.46 5.15
CA SER A 137 8.56 4.72 6.41
C SER A 137 9.06 5.60 7.56
N LYS A 138 8.49 5.40 8.75
CA LYS A 138 8.98 5.95 10.02
C LYS A 138 10.39 5.44 10.38
N HIS A 139 10.84 4.40 9.70
CA HIS A 139 12.16 3.77 9.88
C HIS A 139 13.16 4.13 8.78
N ASP A 140 12.76 4.90 7.76
CA ASP A 140 13.72 5.40 6.78
C ASP A 140 14.70 6.37 7.45
N THR A 141 15.97 6.30 7.04
CA THR A 141 16.92 7.36 7.36
C THR A 141 16.62 8.59 6.50
N PHE A 142 17.08 9.74 6.98
CA PHE A 142 16.91 10.99 6.23
C PHE A 142 17.65 10.94 4.88
N GLU A 143 18.82 10.31 4.84
CA GLU A 143 19.62 10.14 3.63
C GLU A 143 18.90 9.26 2.60
N ALA A 144 18.29 8.14 3.04
CA ALA A 144 17.50 7.28 2.17
C ALA A 144 16.26 8.00 1.63
N PHE A 145 15.60 8.80 2.47
CA PHE A 145 14.48 9.64 2.07
C PHE A 145 14.89 10.66 1.01
N LEU A 146 15.99 11.38 1.21
CA LEU A 146 16.51 12.35 0.25
C LEU A 146 16.94 11.71 -1.07
N ALA A 147 17.64 10.58 -1.02
CA ALA A 147 18.06 9.85 -2.21
C ALA A 147 16.86 9.48 -3.07
N ARG A 148 15.78 8.99 -2.45
CA ARG A 148 14.53 8.64 -3.13
C ARG A 148 13.84 9.87 -3.75
N ILE A 149 13.88 11.02 -3.10
CA ILE A 149 13.36 12.27 -3.69
C ILE A 149 14.14 12.63 -4.95
N VAL A 150 15.47 12.65 -4.85
CA VAL A 150 16.34 13.06 -5.96
C VAL A 150 16.19 12.11 -7.15
N GLU A 151 16.24 10.80 -6.91
CA GLU A 151 16.09 9.78 -7.94
C GLU A 151 14.75 9.91 -8.69
N ASN A 152 13.66 10.06 -7.94
CA ASN A 152 12.34 10.19 -8.54
C ASN A 152 12.19 11.52 -9.30
N LEU A 153 12.67 12.64 -8.76
CA LEU A 153 12.59 13.92 -9.46
C LEU A 153 13.43 13.93 -10.75
N ASN A 154 14.57 13.24 -10.75
CA ASN A 154 15.45 13.08 -11.91
C ASN A 154 14.94 12.10 -12.97
N SER A 155 13.87 11.37 -12.68
CA SER A 155 13.27 10.47 -13.65
C SER A 155 12.55 11.24 -14.77
N ASP A 156 12.50 10.62 -15.95
CA ASP A 156 11.78 11.16 -17.13
C ASP A 156 10.31 11.45 -16.85
N GLN A 157 9.74 10.84 -15.79
CA GLN A 157 8.36 11.04 -15.35
C GLN A 157 8.10 12.45 -14.82
N TYR A 158 9.07 13.06 -14.15
CA TYR A 158 8.90 14.37 -13.51
C TYR A 158 9.74 15.48 -14.17
N GLY A 159 10.73 15.12 -15.00
CA GLY A 159 11.43 16.04 -15.88
C GLY A 159 12.32 17.05 -15.16
N TYR A 160 12.63 16.86 -13.88
CA TYR A 160 13.63 17.67 -13.19
C TYR A 160 15.03 17.10 -13.47
N LYS A 161 16.04 17.96 -13.51
CA LYS A 161 17.45 17.56 -13.46
C LYS A 161 18.09 18.28 -12.29
N LEU A 162 18.17 17.60 -11.16
CA LEU A 162 18.90 18.03 -9.98
C LEU A 162 20.38 17.67 -10.21
N CYS A 163 21.24 18.69 -10.20
CA CYS A 163 22.69 18.56 -10.31
C CYS A 163 23.32 18.03 -9.02
#